data_AF-A0A848FPG2-F1
#
_entry.id   AF-A0A848FPG2-F1
#
_cell.length_a   1.000
_cell.length_b   1.000
_cell.length_c   1.000
_cell.angle_alpha   90.00
_cell.angle_beta   90.00
_cell.angle_gamma   90.00
#
_symmetry.space_group_name_H-M   'P 1'
#
loop_
_entity.id
_entity.type
_entity.pdbx_description
1 polymer ?
#
loop_
_entity_poly.entity_id
_entity_poly.type
_entity_poly.pdbx_seq_one_letter_code
_entity_poly.pdbx_strand_id
1 'polypeptide(L)'
;MNTTINIRHLIAVVVAALLVFIACKKVPVGYISSQVRYVSDTIRVPKGTNFSTDARGFEVDGSSYPISVKLLEVRDLATGKPVSFFTDKHDVTVFTALFDPNTDTTVELLNKKRKTESLAPVKMIEKSGQLMFNTGTIDIPNGNYTFDIQLNNGSGQRIFKDISTIQIQDIPFKVENSGGTAWFQDNSTISGDIGVPTITFKKLNNDGYQVRLKITDKTGTPFNPKAGELIKRGDRPTFETYAKFHPVQYTDTTMVCDFELTPFPMLEFPGYGYLMYYRIPSKFVTIDPGITTTPASIYSVNPRFAIRVLQTGTYEVTVKIPYVTRKGG
;
A
#
# COMPACT_ATOMS: atom_id res chain seq x y z
N MET A 1 -88.64 -28.47 5.91
CA MET A 1 -87.53 -29.45 5.88
C MET A 1 -86.46 -28.94 6.83
N ASN A 2 -86.35 -29.56 8.02
CA ASN A 2 -85.32 -29.21 9.01
C ASN A 2 -84.08 -30.07 8.76
N THR A 3 -83.05 -29.47 8.18
CA THR A 3 -81.76 -30.14 7.96
C THR A 3 -80.98 -30.10 9.28
N THR A 4 -80.93 -31.23 9.99
CA THR A 4 -80.09 -31.39 11.17
C THR A 4 -78.63 -31.49 10.74
N ILE A 5 -77.87 -30.40 10.95
CA ILE A 5 -76.42 -30.40 10.70
C ILE A 5 -75.76 -31.31 11.75
N ASN A 6 -75.14 -32.39 11.29
CA ASN A 6 -74.48 -33.37 12.13
C ASN A 6 -73.18 -32.78 12.72
N ILE A 7 -73.10 -32.67 14.04
CA ILE A 7 -71.97 -32.10 14.82
C ILE A 7 -70.60 -32.62 14.36
N ARG A 8 -70.50 -33.89 13.90
CA ARG A 8 -69.24 -34.46 13.40
C ARG A 8 -68.73 -33.75 12.14
N HIS A 9 -69.64 -33.30 11.27
CA HIS A 9 -69.30 -32.55 10.06
C HIS A 9 -68.88 -31.11 10.40
N LEU A 10 -69.51 -30.51 11.42
CA LEU A 10 -69.12 -29.19 11.92
C LEU A 10 -67.69 -29.21 12.49
N ILE A 11 -67.35 -30.23 13.28
CA ILE A 11 -65.99 -30.41 13.83
C ILE A 11 -64.98 -30.63 12.69
N ALA A 12 -65.30 -31.46 11.70
CA ALA A 12 -64.42 -31.69 10.56
C ALA A 12 -64.14 -30.41 9.75
N VAL A 13 -65.16 -29.57 9.53
CA VAL A 13 -65.01 -28.28 8.83
C VAL A 13 -64.18 -27.29 9.66
N VAL A 14 -64.36 -27.25 10.98
CA VAL A 14 -63.57 -26.37 11.87
C VAL A 14 -62.10 -26.82 11.92
N VAL A 15 -61.83 -28.12 11.99
CA VAL A 15 -60.46 -28.66 11.95
C VAL A 15 -59.81 -28.41 10.59
N ALA A 16 -60.54 -28.60 9.49
CA ALA A 16 -60.05 -28.28 8.15
C ALA A 16 -59.74 -26.77 7.99
N ALA A 17 -60.60 -25.90 8.51
CA ALA A 17 -60.36 -24.45 8.50
C ALA A 17 -59.12 -24.06 9.32
N LEU A 18 -58.94 -24.65 10.51
CA LEU A 18 -57.75 -24.44 11.35
C LEU A 18 -56.45 -24.88 10.66
N LEU A 19 -56.48 -25.99 9.92
CA LEU A 19 -55.32 -26.48 9.15
C LEU A 19 -54.94 -25.54 7.99
N VAL A 20 -55.90 -24.86 7.37
CA VAL A 20 -55.64 -23.85 6.32
C VAL A 20 -54.93 -22.61 6.88
N PHE A 21 -55.25 -22.19 8.11
CA PHE A 21 -54.55 -21.09 8.78
C PHE A 21 -53.11 -21.42 9.19
N ILE A 22 -52.81 -22.70 9.49
CA ILE A 22 -51.46 -23.16 9.84
C ILE A 22 -50.58 -23.35 8.58
N ALA A 23 -51.19 -23.61 7.42
CA ALA A 23 -50.49 -23.83 6.16
C ALA A 23 -49.97 -22.53 5.49
N CYS A 24 -50.34 -21.36 5.99
CA CYS A 24 -49.87 -20.08 5.48
C CYS A 24 -48.43 -19.81 5.96
N LYS A 25 -47.44 -20.42 5.30
CA LYS A 25 -46.02 -20.07 5.52
C LYS A 25 -45.84 -18.60 5.18
N LYS A 26 -45.39 -17.81 6.17
CA LYS A 26 -44.98 -16.42 5.98
C LYS A 26 -43.98 -16.35 4.82
N VAL A 27 -44.34 -15.68 3.73
CA VAL A 27 -43.44 -15.48 2.59
C VAL A 27 -42.21 -14.74 3.12
N PRO A 28 -40.98 -15.26 2.90
CA PRO A 28 -39.77 -14.57 3.31
C PRO A 28 -39.75 -13.19 2.67
N VAL A 29 -39.50 -12.14 3.46
CA VAL A 29 -39.41 -10.79 2.92
C VAL A 29 -38.04 -10.64 2.27
N GLY A 30 -37.99 -10.75 0.95
CA GLY A 30 -36.78 -10.54 0.15
C GLY A 30 -36.12 -11.82 -0.35
N TYR A 31 -34.91 -11.67 -0.88
CA TYR A 31 -34.15 -12.74 -1.56
C TYR A 31 -32.66 -12.58 -1.29
N ILE A 32 -31.94 -13.69 -1.15
CA ILE A 32 -30.46 -13.74 -1.18
C ILE A 32 -30.06 -14.61 -2.37
N SER A 33 -29.33 -14.00 -3.31
CA SER A 33 -28.84 -14.71 -4.50
C SER A 33 -27.84 -15.80 -4.16
N SER A 34 -27.77 -16.83 -4.98
CA SER A 34 -26.68 -17.82 -4.93
C SER A 34 -25.40 -17.33 -5.62
N GLN A 35 -25.46 -16.25 -6.39
CA GLN A 35 -24.33 -15.74 -7.18
C GLN A 35 -23.69 -14.48 -6.57
N VAL A 36 -23.88 -14.27 -5.26
CA VAL A 36 -23.15 -13.24 -4.50
C VAL A 36 -21.66 -13.55 -4.62
N ARG A 37 -20.86 -12.56 -5.00
CA ARG A 37 -19.44 -12.75 -5.31
C ARG A 37 -18.63 -11.47 -5.11
N TYR A 38 -17.31 -11.62 -5.08
CA TYR A 38 -16.43 -10.51 -5.41
C TYR A 38 -16.16 -10.48 -6.91
N VAL A 39 -16.06 -9.28 -7.49
CA VAL A 39 -15.69 -9.10 -8.91
C VAL A 39 -14.27 -9.59 -9.18
N SER A 40 -13.39 -9.44 -8.19
CA SER A 40 -12.03 -9.97 -8.26
C SER A 40 -11.97 -11.34 -7.59
N ASP A 41 -11.57 -12.35 -8.35
CA ASP A 41 -11.24 -13.67 -7.82
C ASP A 41 -10.05 -13.63 -6.86
N THR A 42 -9.18 -12.62 -7.00
CA THR A 42 -8.06 -12.38 -6.10
C THR A 42 -7.89 -10.91 -5.74
N ILE A 43 -7.93 -10.61 -4.46
CA ILE A 43 -7.69 -9.31 -3.84
C ILE A 43 -6.21 -9.23 -3.49
N ARG A 44 -5.44 -8.45 -4.24
CA ARG A 44 -3.99 -8.27 -4.04
C ARG A 44 -3.73 -7.18 -3.02
N VAL A 45 -3.21 -7.56 -1.87
CA VAL A 45 -3.00 -6.66 -0.72
C VAL A 45 -1.51 -6.48 -0.52
N PRO A 46 -0.97 -5.26 -0.72
CA PRO A 46 0.39 -4.93 -0.32
C PRO A 46 0.47 -4.97 1.21
N LYS A 47 1.23 -5.90 1.76
CA LYS A 47 1.34 -6.09 3.21
C LYS A 47 1.97 -4.87 3.88
N GLY A 48 1.53 -4.55 5.09
CA GLY A 48 2.00 -3.40 5.87
C GLY A 48 1.45 -2.05 5.42
N THR A 49 0.38 -2.02 4.61
CA THR A 49 -0.21 -0.78 4.09
C THR A 49 -1.69 -0.66 4.43
N ASN A 50 -2.22 0.57 4.42
CA ASN A 50 -3.66 0.79 4.43
C ASN A 50 -4.20 0.56 3.01
N PHE A 51 -5.05 -0.44 2.85
CA PHE A 51 -5.62 -0.84 1.57
C PHE A 51 -7.11 -1.17 1.74
N SER A 52 -7.95 -0.71 0.82
CA SER A 52 -9.37 -1.03 0.82
C SER A 52 -9.77 -1.54 -0.56
N THR A 53 -10.60 -2.58 -0.60
CA THR A 53 -11.22 -3.01 -1.86
C THR A 53 -12.17 -1.92 -2.36
N ASP A 54 -12.48 -1.91 -3.66
CA ASP A 54 -13.61 -1.11 -4.14
C ASP A 54 -14.90 -1.58 -3.45
N ALA A 55 -15.71 -0.64 -2.95
CA ALA A 55 -17.01 -0.94 -2.35
C ALA A 55 -17.98 -1.57 -3.38
N ARG A 56 -17.77 -1.33 -4.68
CA ARG A 56 -18.50 -1.99 -5.78
C ARG A 56 -17.93 -3.36 -6.14
N GLY A 57 -16.79 -3.73 -5.57
CA GLY A 57 -16.14 -5.01 -5.81
C GLY A 57 -16.87 -6.19 -5.18
N PHE A 58 -17.86 -5.97 -4.31
CA PHE A 58 -18.73 -6.99 -3.75
C PHE A 58 -20.13 -6.88 -4.36
N GLU A 59 -20.52 -7.87 -5.16
CA GLU A 59 -21.79 -7.90 -5.87
C GLU A 59 -22.76 -8.86 -5.19
N VAL A 60 -23.94 -8.35 -4.83
CA VAL A 60 -24.99 -9.15 -4.19
C VAL A 60 -26.00 -9.76 -5.16
N ASP A 61 -25.80 -9.58 -6.46
CA ASP A 61 -26.56 -10.21 -7.55
C ASP A 61 -28.09 -10.18 -7.33
N GLY A 62 -28.66 -8.97 -7.22
CA GLY A 62 -30.11 -8.81 -7.06
C GLY A 62 -30.67 -9.23 -5.69
N SER A 63 -29.83 -9.55 -4.70
CA SER A 63 -30.29 -9.76 -3.31
C SER A 63 -30.98 -8.50 -2.77
N SER A 64 -32.02 -8.71 -1.96
CA SER A 64 -32.78 -7.60 -1.37
C SER A 64 -31.98 -6.88 -0.30
N TYR A 65 -32.06 -5.56 -0.29
CA TYR A 65 -31.54 -4.70 0.76
C TYR A 65 -32.59 -4.49 1.88
N PRO A 66 -32.17 -4.12 3.11
CA PRO A 66 -30.79 -3.96 3.56
C PRO A 66 -30.08 -5.30 3.77
N ILE A 67 -28.77 -5.32 3.47
CA ILE A 67 -27.90 -6.46 3.72
C ILE A 67 -27.00 -6.21 4.94
N SER A 68 -26.54 -7.29 5.55
CA SER A 68 -25.48 -7.33 6.56
C SER A 68 -24.50 -8.44 6.19
N VAL A 69 -23.23 -8.08 6.02
CA VAL A 69 -22.15 -8.99 5.64
C VAL A 69 -21.17 -9.17 6.80
N LYS A 70 -20.79 -10.41 7.09
CA LYS A 70 -19.80 -10.74 8.12
C LYS A 70 -18.70 -11.61 7.53
N LEU A 71 -17.45 -11.23 7.77
CA LEU A 71 -16.28 -12.09 7.52
C LEU A 71 -16.32 -13.27 8.51
N LEU A 72 -16.18 -14.48 7.99
CA LEU A 72 -16.12 -15.69 8.81
C LEU A 72 -14.68 -16.19 8.87
N GLU A 73 -14.46 -17.45 8.52
CA GLU A 73 -13.16 -18.09 8.57
C GLU A 73 -12.30 -17.68 7.37
N VAL A 74 -11.01 -17.46 7.64
CA VAL A 74 -9.98 -17.31 6.60
C VAL A 74 -9.09 -18.54 6.66
N ARG A 75 -8.76 -19.11 5.51
CA ARG A 75 -7.95 -20.33 5.38
C ARG A 75 -6.76 -20.09 4.48
N ASP A 76 -5.62 -20.66 4.85
CA ASP A 76 -4.47 -20.77 3.97
C ASP A 76 -4.82 -21.68 2.79
N LEU A 77 -4.67 -21.16 1.57
CA LEU A 77 -5.08 -21.88 0.36
C LEU A 77 -4.18 -23.10 0.06
N ALA A 78 -2.92 -23.08 0.50
CA ALA A 78 -1.98 -24.17 0.28
C ALA A 78 -2.24 -25.36 1.23
N THR A 79 -2.67 -25.07 2.45
CA THR A 79 -2.90 -26.11 3.48
C THR A 79 -4.38 -26.44 3.70
N GLY A 80 -5.30 -25.56 3.26
CA GLY A 80 -6.73 -25.63 3.55
C GLY A 80 -7.09 -25.36 5.01
N LYS A 81 -6.12 -24.99 5.85
CA LYS A 81 -6.32 -24.85 7.30
C LYS A 81 -6.76 -23.42 7.68
N PRO A 82 -7.62 -23.27 8.68
CA PRO A 82 -7.96 -21.97 9.24
C PRO A 82 -6.73 -21.23 9.77
N VAL A 83 -6.74 -19.90 9.66
CA VAL A 83 -5.68 -19.02 10.14
C VAL A 83 -6.25 -17.89 10.97
N SER A 84 -5.53 -17.47 12.02
CA SER A 84 -5.99 -16.45 12.97
C SER A 84 -5.40 -15.06 12.74
N PHE A 85 -4.29 -14.94 12.00
CA PHE A 85 -3.58 -13.66 11.82
C PHE A 85 -4.36 -12.56 11.08
N PHE A 86 -5.52 -12.87 10.48
CA PHE A 86 -6.44 -11.85 9.95
C PHE A 86 -7.37 -11.24 11.00
N THR A 87 -7.53 -11.91 12.14
CA THR A 87 -8.42 -11.54 13.24
C THR A 87 -7.70 -11.22 14.54
N ASP A 88 -6.48 -11.74 14.72
CA ASP A 88 -5.62 -11.44 15.85
C ASP A 88 -5.31 -9.94 15.85
N LYS A 89 -5.43 -9.31 17.02
CA LYS A 89 -5.27 -7.86 17.12
C LYS A 89 -3.80 -7.50 17.30
N HIS A 90 -3.39 -6.45 16.61
CA HIS A 90 -2.05 -5.89 16.69
C HIS A 90 -2.13 -4.40 16.98
N ASP A 91 -1.06 -3.85 17.55
CA ASP A 91 -0.93 -2.41 17.75
C ASP A 91 -0.72 -1.73 16.40
N VAL A 92 -1.70 -0.93 15.99
CA VAL A 92 -1.73 -0.23 14.72
C VAL A 92 -1.84 1.27 14.98
N THR A 93 -0.97 2.05 14.36
CA THR A 93 -1.09 3.51 14.39
C THR A 93 -2.16 3.97 13.41
N VAL A 94 -3.22 4.58 13.94
CA VAL A 94 -4.34 5.12 13.18
C VAL A 94 -4.40 6.64 13.30
N PHE A 95 -4.82 7.30 12.22
CA PHE A 95 -5.08 8.73 12.25
C PHE A 95 -6.43 9.02 12.93
N THR A 96 -6.44 9.97 13.85
CA THR A 96 -7.63 10.44 14.59
C THR A 96 -8.20 11.73 14.03
N ALA A 97 -7.45 12.41 13.16
CA ALA A 97 -7.84 13.62 12.46
C ALA A 97 -7.20 13.63 11.06
N LEU A 98 -7.68 14.52 10.20
CA LEU A 98 -7.11 14.70 8.86
C LEU A 98 -5.66 15.20 8.97
N PHE A 99 -4.73 14.41 8.42
CA PHE A 99 -3.33 14.75 8.28
C PHE A 99 -3.07 15.43 6.94
N ASP A 100 -2.30 16.52 6.96
CA ASP A 100 -1.87 17.27 5.79
C ASP A 100 -0.33 17.38 5.75
N PRO A 101 0.34 16.72 4.79
CA PRO A 101 1.80 16.77 4.62
C PRO A 101 2.42 18.16 4.50
N ASN A 102 1.65 19.15 4.05
CA ASN A 102 2.18 20.48 3.78
C ASN A 102 2.18 21.35 5.04
N THR A 103 1.32 21.03 6.01
CA THR A 103 1.15 21.82 7.24
C THR A 103 1.57 21.06 8.51
N ASP A 104 1.44 19.74 8.54
CA ASP A 104 1.84 18.88 9.66
C ASP A 104 3.28 18.38 9.51
N THR A 105 4.24 19.30 9.42
CA THR A 105 5.64 19.02 9.05
C THR A 105 6.56 18.66 10.22
N THR A 106 6.03 18.52 11.45
CA THR A 106 6.84 18.10 12.61
C THR A 106 6.29 16.83 13.22
N VAL A 107 7.17 16.06 13.88
CA VAL A 107 6.78 14.86 14.62
C VAL A 107 5.71 15.17 15.68
N GLU A 108 5.78 16.33 16.32
CA GLU A 108 4.79 16.75 17.32
C GLU A 108 3.41 16.95 16.69
N LEU A 109 3.31 17.66 15.56
CA LEU A 109 2.05 17.88 14.84
C LEU A 109 1.47 16.57 14.32
N LEU A 110 2.33 15.70 13.78
CA LEU A 110 1.95 14.36 13.35
C LEU A 110 1.40 13.52 14.52
N ASN A 111 2.08 13.52 15.66
CA ASN A 111 1.67 12.76 16.85
C ASN A 111 0.36 13.25 17.46
N LYS A 112 0.01 14.54 17.31
CA LYS A 112 -1.32 15.05 17.73
C LYS A 112 -2.48 14.46 16.92
N LYS A 113 -2.21 13.92 15.72
CA LYS A 113 -3.23 13.42 14.78
C LYS A 113 -3.24 11.90 14.63
N ARG A 114 -2.41 11.18 15.39
CA ARG A 114 -2.36 9.71 15.36
C ARG A 114 -2.35 9.14 16.77
N LYS A 115 -2.88 7.93 16.91
CA LYS A 115 -2.76 7.13 18.13
C LYS A 115 -2.59 5.67 17.78
N THR A 116 -2.10 4.90 18.73
CA THR A 116 -2.05 3.44 18.61
C THR A 116 -3.38 2.84 19.10
N GLU A 117 -3.94 1.94 18.31
CA GLU A 117 -5.09 1.13 18.68
C GLU A 117 -4.80 -0.35 18.43
N SER A 118 -5.34 -1.22 19.28
CA SER A 118 -5.28 -2.68 19.08
C SER A 118 -6.41 -3.11 18.13
N LEU A 119 -6.06 -3.36 16.87
CA LEU A 119 -6.99 -3.66 15.78
C LEU A 119 -6.61 -4.95 15.05
N ALA A 120 -7.62 -5.67 14.56
CA ALA A 120 -7.38 -6.77 13.62
C ALA A 120 -6.86 -6.19 12.28
N PRO A 121 -5.96 -6.88 11.57
CA PRO A 121 -5.42 -6.42 10.29
C PRO A 121 -6.48 -6.21 9.22
N VAL A 122 -7.61 -6.92 9.31
CA VAL A 122 -8.70 -6.88 8.33
C VAL A 122 -10.03 -6.61 9.01
N LYS A 123 -10.80 -5.73 8.39
CA LYS A 123 -12.19 -5.44 8.74
C LYS A 123 -13.07 -5.52 7.51
N MET A 124 -14.18 -6.23 7.63
CA MET A 124 -15.27 -6.18 6.66
C MET A 124 -16.28 -5.09 7.03
N ILE A 125 -16.65 -4.26 6.06
CA ILE A 125 -17.71 -3.27 6.20
C ILE A 125 -19.05 -3.96 6.00
N GLU A 126 -19.82 -4.06 7.08
CA GLU A 126 -21.07 -4.83 7.13
C GLU A 126 -22.08 -4.49 6.03
N LYS A 127 -22.18 -3.21 5.65
CA LYS A 127 -23.20 -2.75 4.70
C LYS A 127 -22.80 -2.91 3.22
N SER A 128 -21.52 -3.12 2.93
CA SER A 128 -21.00 -3.16 1.56
C SER A 128 -20.18 -4.40 1.25
N GLY A 129 -19.82 -5.22 2.24
CA GLY A 129 -18.85 -6.30 2.06
C GLY A 129 -17.43 -5.82 1.78
N GLN A 130 -17.17 -4.51 1.75
CA GLN A 130 -15.83 -3.98 1.49
C GLN A 130 -14.83 -4.49 2.54
N LEU A 131 -13.67 -4.97 2.09
CA LEU A 131 -12.56 -5.31 2.98
C LEU A 131 -11.65 -4.09 3.14
N MET A 132 -11.33 -3.75 4.38
CA MET A 132 -10.33 -2.76 4.74
C MET A 132 -9.19 -3.44 5.48
N PHE A 133 -7.98 -3.18 5.03
CA PHE A 133 -6.71 -3.69 5.54
C PHE A 133 -5.93 -2.53 6.14
N ASN A 134 -5.22 -2.80 7.23
CA ASN A 134 -4.33 -1.81 7.87
C ASN A 134 -2.88 -2.30 7.93
N THR A 135 -2.01 -1.48 8.52
CA THR A 135 -0.57 -1.77 8.60
C THR A 135 -0.23 -3.03 9.41
N GLY A 136 -1.14 -3.55 10.23
CA GLY A 136 -0.98 -4.83 10.94
C GLY A 136 -0.87 -6.04 10.01
N THR A 137 -1.20 -5.89 8.73
CA THR A 137 -0.93 -6.92 7.71
C THR A 137 0.56 -7.23 7.51
N ILE A 138 1.47 -6.42 8.07
CA ILE A 138 2.92 -6.65 8.00
C ILE A 138 3.36 -8.00 8.58
N ASP A 139 2.64 -8.49 9.59
CA ASP A 139 2.93 -9.74 10.31
C ASP A 139 2.25 -10.97 9.67
N ILE A 140 1.44 -10.76 8.63
CA ILE A 140 0.79 -11.84 7.91
C ILE A 140 1.79 -12.48 6.94
N PRO A 141 1.99 -13.81 6.99
CA PRO A 141 2.85 -14.49 6.03
C PRO A 141 2.40 -14.25 4.58
N ASN A 142 3.37 -14.12 3.68
CA ASN A 142 3.07 -14.00 2.25
C ASN A 142 2.36 -15.27 1.77
N GLY A 143 1.27 -15.13 1.04
CA GLY A 143 0.48 -16.28 0.63
C GLY A 143 -0.86 -15.91 0.03
N ASN A 144 -1.59 -16.95 -0.33
CA ASN A 144 -2.96 -16.86 -0.81
C ASN A 144 -3.89 -17.43 0.26
N TYR A 145 -4.93 -16.69 0.60
CA TYR A 145 -5.86 -17.04 1.65
C TYR A 145 -7.28 -16.92 1.15
N THR A 146 -8.06 -17.98 1.25
CA THR A 146 -9.48 -17.91 0.91
C THR A 146 -10.31 -17.59 2.14
N PHE A 147 -11.47 -16.98 1.96
CA PHE A 147 -12.32 -16.61 3.09
C PHE A 147 -13.79 -16.86 2.82
N ASP A 148 -14.50 -17.10 3.92
CA ASP A 148 -15.94 -17.26 3.94
C ASP A 148 -16.62 -15.97 4.36
N ILE A 149 -17.84 -15.79 3.87
CA ILE A 149 -18.71 -14.72 4.36
C ILE A 149 -20.08 -15.27 4.73
N GLN A 150 -20.74 -14.51 5.58
CA GLN A 150 -22.14 -14.67 5.87
C GLN A 150 -22.90 -13.41 5.43
N LEU A 151 -23.90 -13.59 4.58
CA LEU A 151 -24.82 -12.54 4.18
C LEU A 151 -26.16 -12.74 4.89
N ASN A 152 -26.73 -11.66 5.43
CA ASN A 152 -28.04 -11.64 6.05
C ASN A 152 -28.90 -10.50 5.48
N ASN A 153 -30.18 -10.75 5.27
CA ASN A 153 -31.19 -9.73 4.99
C ASN A 153 -32.57 -10.17 5.53
N GLY A 154 -33.64 -9.49 5.15
CA GLY A 154 -35.02 -9.83 5.59
C GLY A 154 -35.49 -11.26 5.25
N SER A 155 -34.83 -11.93 4.30
CA SER A 155 -35.17 -13.30 3.86
C SER A 155 -34.46 -14.39 4.66
N GLY A 156 -33.44 -14.01 5.45
CA GLY A 156 -32.65 -14.91 6.28
C GLY A 156 -31.16 -14.75 6.04
N GLN A 157 -30.42 -15.82 6.25
CA GLN A 157 -28.95 -15.85 6.27
C GLN A 157 -28.42 -16.92 5.31
N ARG A 158 -27.33 -16.62 4.62
CA ARG A 158 -26.60 -17.57 3.77
C ARG A 158 -25.08 -17.42 3.96
N ILE A 159 -24.39 -18.55 4.02
CA ILE A 159 -22.92 -18.61 4.02
C ILE A 159 -22.44 -18.85 2.59
N PHE A 160 -21.46 -18.07 2.16
CA PHE A 160 -20.74 -18.25 0.90
C PHE A 160 -19.31 -18.66 1.25
N LYS A 161 -18.97 -19.88 0.85
CA LYS A 161 -17.65 -20.44 1.12
C LYS A 161 -16.66 -20.07 0.03
N ASP A 162 -15.41 -19.87 0.41
CA ASP A 162 -14.28 -19.62 -0.48
C ASP A 162 -14.59 -18.50 -1.49
N ILE A 163 -15.28 -17.44 -1.05
CA ILE A 163 -15.94 -16.49 -1.96
C ILE A 163 -14.94 -15.67 -2.79
N SER A 164 -13.72 -15.52 -2.30
CA SER A 164 -12.60 -14.90 -3.01
C SER A 164 -11.28 -15.26 -2.31
N THR A 165 -10.16 -14.83 -2.90
CA THR A 165 -8.81 -15.02 -2.36
C THR A 165 -8.16 -13.69 -1.99
N ILE A 166 -7.61 -13.58 -0.79
CA ILE A 166 -6.70 -12.51 -0.38
C ILE A 166 -5.27 -12.98 -0.70
N GLN A 167 -4.54 -12.23 -1.53
CA GLN A 167 -3.13 -12.46 -1.79
C GLN A 167 -2.30 -11.39 -1.08
N ILE A 168 -1.52 -11.81 -0.09
CA ILE A 168 -0.60 -10.94 0.65
C ILE A 168 0.70 -10.80 -0.14
N GLN A 169 1.03 -9.57 -0.54
CA GLN A 169 2.19 -9.24 -1.36
C GLN A 169 3.22 -8.45 -0.57
N ASP A 170 4.47 -8.91 -0.58
CA ASP A 170 5.58 -8.22 0.05
C ASP A 170 6.26 -7.27 -0.92
N ILE A 171 5.88 -6.00 -0.83
CA ILE A 171 6.41 -4.94 -1.69
C ILE A 171 6.93 -3.81 -0.80
N PRO A 172 8.08 -3.99 -0.11
CA PRO A 172 8.60 -3.02 0.84
C PRO A 172 9.12 -1.74 0.17
N PHE A 173 9.54 -1.86 -1.09
CA PHE A 173 10.22 -0.82 -1.84
C PHE A 173 9.85 -0.89 -3.32
N LYS A 174 9.78 0.27 -3.98
CA LYS A 174 9.59 0.42 -5.41
C LYS A 174 10.59 1.41 -5.99
N VAL A 175 11.12 1.06 -7.18
CA VAL A 175 11.75 2.03 -8.06
C VAL A 175 10.66 2.60 -8.96
N GLU A 176 10.18 3.81 -8.67
CA GLU A 176 9.13 4.46 -9.46
C GLU A 176 9.66 4.90 -10.82
N ASN A 177 10.92 5.36 -10.86
CA ASN A 177 11.57 5.77 -12.08
C ASN A 177 13.09 5.67 -11.91
N SER A 178 13.75 4.87 -12.74
CA SER A 178 15.23 4.81 -12.73
C SER A 178 15.86 6.10 -13.27
N GLY A 179 15.07 6.96 -13.91
CA GLY A 179 15.45 8.30 -14.30
C GLY A 179 16.47 8.33 -15.42
N GLY A 180 17.60 9.00 -15.17
CA GLY A 180 18.66 9.19 -16.14
C GLY A 180 19.82 9.99 -15.55
N THR A 181 20.96 9.97 -16.21
CA THR A 181 22.13 10.72 -15.78
C THR A 181 22.60 11.54 -16.97
N ALA A 182 22.74 12.85 -16.78
CA ALA A 182 23.25 13.73 -17.82
C ALA A 182 24.59 14.35 -17.41
N TRP A 183 25.46 14.60 -18.37
CA TRP A 183 26.60 15.48 -18.18
C TRP A 183 26.25 16.90 -18.62
N PHE A 184 26.83 17.89 -17.95
CA PHE A 184 26.74 19.30 -18.32
C PHE A 184 28.13 19.90 -18.33
N GLN A 185 28.49 20.57 -19.41
CA GLN A 185 29.70 21.39 -19.43
C GLN A 185 29.54 22.54 -18.45
N ASP A 186 30.55 22.74 -17.61
CA ASP A 186 30.54 23.77 -16.59
C ASP A 186 30.36 25.16 -17.21
N ASN A 187 29.55 26.00 -16.55
CA ASN A 187 29.20 27.35 -16.99
C ASN A 187 28.58 27.42 -18.39
N SER A 188 27.93 26.33 -18.82
CA SER A 188 27.28 26.22 -20.12
C SER A 188 25.94 25.49 -20.02
N THR A 189 25.15 25.55 -21.10
CA THR A 189 23.93 24.75 -21.30
C THR A 189 24.18 23.48 -22.12
N ILE A 190 25.40 23.32 -22.68
CA ILE A 190 25.79 22.13 -23.43
C ILE A 190 25.75 20.92 -22.49
N SER A 191 25.02 19.91 -22.91
CA SER A 191 24.78 18.69 -22.15
C SER A 191 24.61 17.49 -23.05
N GLY A 192 24.69 16.31 -22.46
CA GLY A 192 24.45 15.04 -23.13
C GLY A 192 24.07 13.96 -22.12
N ASP A 193 23.67 12.80 -22.64
CA ASP A 193 23.26 11.66 -21.82
C ASP A 193 24.49 10.81 -21.41
N ILE A 194 24.48 10.34 -20.18
CA ILE A 194 25.40 9.32 -19.66
C ILE A 194 24.66 7.97 -19.59
N GLY A 195 23.34 8.00 -19.36
CA GLY A 195 22.50 6.80 -19.27
C GLY A 195 21.83 6.61 -17.91
N VAL A 196 21.14 5.48 -17.77
CA VAL A 196 20.25 5.22 -16.63
C VAL A 196 21.03 4.67 -15.42
N PRO A 197 20.91 5.26 -14.22
CA PRO A 197 21.51 4.71 -13.02
C PRO A 197 20.84 3.40 -12.60
N THR A 198 21.61 2.52 -11.98
CA THR A 198 21.06 1.30 -11.35
C THR A 198 20.67 1.61 -9.92
N ILE A 199 19.46 1.24 -9.51
CA ILE A 199 18.96 1.46 -8.15
C ILE A 199 18.75 0.11 -7.47
N THR A 200 19.39 -0.08 -6.33
CA THR A 200 19.26 -1.28 -5.50
C THR A 200 18.91 -0.88 -4.08
N PHE A 201 18.20 -1.74 -3.36
CA PHE A 201 17.92 -1.53 -1.95
C PHE A 201 18.23 -2.78 -1.12
N LYS A 202 18.47 -2.57 0.18
CA LYS A 202 18.52 -3.60 1.20
C LYS A 202 17.70 -3.13 2.39
N LYS A 203 16.69 -3.92 2.79
CA LYS A 203 15.97 -3.71 4.04
C LYS A 203 16.81 -4.33 5.17
N LEU A 204 17.31 -3.49 6.08
CA LEU A 204 18.21 -3.90 7.17
C LEU A 204 17.45 -4.43 8.38
N ASN A 205 16.28 -3.88 8.66
CA ASN A 205 15.38 -4.30 9.74
C ASN A 205 13.93 -3.98 9.36
N ASN A 206 12.97 -4.57 10.08
CA ASN A 206 11.54 -4.33 9.87
C ASN A 206 11.00 -3.14 10.68
N ASP A 207 11.77 -2.68 11.67
CA ASP A 207 11.37 -1.64 12.62
C ASP A 207 11.93 -0.27 12.26
N GLY A 208 11.21 0.77 12.70
CA GLY A 208 11.60 2.16 12.48
C GLY A 208 11.22 2.69 11.10
N TYR A 209 11.71 3.89 10.79
CA TYR A 209 11.32 4.66 9.62
C TYR A 209 12.53 5.36 9.05
N GLN A 210 13.53 4.64 8.54
CA GLN A 210 14.80 5.24 8.09
C GLN A 210 15.18 4.84 6.66
N VAL A 211 15.65 5.81 5.87
CA VAL A 211 16.30 5.57 4.57
C VAL A 211 17.71 6.14 4.61
N ARG A 212 18.68 5.32 4.21
CA ARG A 212 20.09 5.66 4.01
C ARG A 212 20.40 5.60 2.52
N LEU A 213 20.39 6.76 1.88
CA LEU A 213 20.61 6.92 0.45
C LEU A 213 22.10 7.13 0.14
N LYS A 214 22.67 6.26 -0.68
CA LYS A 214 24.01 6.33 -1.24
C LYS A 214 23.92 6.64 -2.73
N ILE A 215 24.68 7.62 -3.20
CA ILE A 215 24.91 7.83 -4.63
C ILE A 215 26.37 7.44 -4.88
N THR A 216 26.58 6.50 -5.80
CA THR A 216 27.87 5.87 -6.05
C THR A 216 28.27 6.01 -7.51
N ASP A 217 29.58 5.94 -7.75
CA ASP A 217 30.13 5.86 -9.08
C ASP A 217 29.96 4.45 -9.70
N LYS A 218 30.48 4.24 -10.91
CA LYS A 218 30.33 2.97 -11.64
C LYS A 218 31.02 1.77 -10.96
N THR A 219 31.92 2.02 -10.00
CA THR A 219 32.63 0.98 -9.24
C THR A 219 31.98 0.72 -7.88
N GLY A 220 31.02 1.55 -7.47
CA GLY A 220 30.34 1.46 -6.18
C GLY A 220 30.97 2.35 -5.10
N THR A 221 31.95 3.18 -5.43
CA THR A 221 32.50 4.16 -4.49
C THR A 221 31.48 5.29 -4.26
N PRO A 222 31.08 5.57 -3.01
CA PRO A 222 30.11 6.61 -2.71
C PRO A 222 30.71 8.01 -2.89
N PHE A 223 29.91 8.91 -3.46
CA PHE A 223 30.17 10.35 -3.41
C PHE A 223 29.88 10.86 -2.00
N ASN A 224 30.69 11.80 -1.52
CA ASN A 224 30.59 12.34 -0.17
C ASN A 224 29.61 13.52 -0.11
N PRO A 225 28.39 13.36 0.44
CA PRO A 225 27.45 14.46 0.53
C PRO A 225 27.91 15.53 1.53
N LYS A 226 28.60 15.16 2.61
CA LYS A 226 29.10 16.09 3.64
C LYS A 226 30.22 17.00 3.11
N ALA A 227 31.01 16.52 2.15
CA ALA A 227 32.06 17.29 1.46
C ALA A 227 31.53 18.11 0.27
N GLY A 228 30.22 18.10 0.01
CA GLY A 228 29.61 18.85 -1.09
C GLY A 228 29.81 18.22 -2.47
N GLU A 229 30.08 16.92 -2.54
CA GLU A 229 30.15 16.19 -3.82
C GLU A 229 28.77 15.97 -4.44
N LEU A 230 27.71 16.13 -3.65
CA LEU A 230 26.31 16.06 -4.08
C LEU A 230 25.65 17.39 -3.77
N ILE A 231 25.47 18.22 -4.79
CA ILE A 231 24.83 19.54 -4.64
C ILE A 231 23.39 19.50 -5.15
N LYS A 232 22.52 20.22 -4.42
CA LYS A 232 21.10 20.34 -4.75
C LYS A 232 20.93 21.16 -6.03
N ARG A 233 19.99 20.73 -6.87
CA ARG A 233 19.52 21.52 -8.00
C ARG A 233 18.33 22.36 -7.54
N GLY A 234 18.55 23.62 -7.21
CA GLY A 234 17.57 24.47 -6.50
C GLY A 234 16.17 24.56 -7.11
N ASP A 235 16.02 24.36 -8.44
CA ASP A 235 14.75 24.35 -9.15
C ASP A 235 14.03 22.97 -9.17
N ARG A 236 14.63 21.95 -8.54
CA ARG A 236 14.20 20.55 -8.64
C ARG A 236 14.05 19.89 -7.27
N PRO A 237 13.16 18.89 -7.15
CA PRO A 237 13.09 18.08 -5.94
C PRO A 237 14.37 17.28 -5.70
N THR A 238 14.67 17.06 -4.43
CA THR A 238 15.82 16.33 -3.89
C THR A 238 15.34 15.39 -2.79
N PHE A 239 16.19 14.53 -2.26
CA PHE A 239 15.82 13.67 -1.13
C PHE A 239 15.30 14.49 0.06
N GLU A 240 15.95 15.62 0.33
CA GLU A 240 15.61 16.59 1.36
C GLU A 240 14.24 17.22 1.15
N THR A 241 13.79 17.36 -0.09
CA THR A 241 12.46 17.90 -0.41
C THR A 241 11.33 17.05 0.18
N TYR A 242 11.57 15.74 0.28
CA TYR A 242 10.62 14.75 0.78
C TYR A 242 10.81 14.44 2.27
N ALA A 243 11.95 14.81 2.86
CA ALA A 243 12.23 14.68 4.28
C ALA A 243 11.48 15.76 5.10
N LYS A 244 10.18 15.51 5.37
CA LYS A 244 9.30 16.51 5.99
C LYS A 244 9.51 16.67 7.49
N PHE A 245 9.72 15.57 8.21
CA PHE A 245 9.67 15.56 9.68
C PHE A 245 11.02 15.82 10.34
N HIS A 246 12.10 15.38 9.69
CA HIS A 246 13.46 15.48 10.19
C HIS A 246 14.37 16.00 9.08
N PRO A 247 15.31 16.92 9.39
CA PRO A 247 16.36 17.28 8.44
C PRO A 247 17.18 16.06 8.02
N VAL A 248 17.57 16.01 6.75
CA VAL A 248 18.49 14.98 6.25
C VAL A 248 19.86 15.14 6.91
N GLN A 249 20.38 14.04 7.45
CA GLN A 249 21.72 13.97 8.02
C GLN A 249 22.71 13.48 6.97
N TYR A 250 23.89 14.10 6.90
CA TYR A 250 24.95 13.74 5.96
C TYR A 250 26.12 13.07 6.66
N THR A 251 26.52 11.91 6.15
CA THR A 251 27.79 11.26 6.50
C THR A 251 28.76 11.40 5.32
N ASP A 252 29.94 10.80 5.42
CA ASP A 252 30.89 10.79 4.31
C ASP A 252 30.43 9.93 3.11
N THR A 253 29.36 9.14 3.26
CA THR A 253 28.92 8.20 2.22
C THR A 253 27.40 8.16 2.00
N THR A 254 26.60 8.72 2.92
CA THR A 254 25.13 8.57 2.91
C THR A 254 24.41 9.87 3.25
N MET A 255 23.25 10.05 2.64
CA MET A 255 22.17 10.92 3.13
C MET A 255 21.18 10.08 3.94
N VAL A 256 20.87 10.47 5.16
CA VAL A 256 20.01 9.71 6.07
C VAL A 256 18.75 10.53 6.38
N CYS A 257 17.59 9.92 6.22
CA CYS A 257 16.29 10.52 6.54
C CYS A 257 15.47 9.57 7.40
N ASP A 258 14.98 10.08 8.53
CA ASP A 258 13.91 9.45 9.28
C ASP A 258 12.56 9.99 8.77
N PHE A 259 11.71 9.11 8.26
CA PHE A 259 10.55 9.50 7.45
C PHE A 259 9.20 9.42 8.15
N GLU A 260 9.15 8.87 9.38
CA GLU A 260 7.99 8.79 10.31
C GLU A 260 6.72 8.07 9.85
N LEU A 261 6.48 7.99 8.53
CA LEU A 261 5.26 7.49 7.92
C LEU A 261 5.55 6.82 6.57
N THR A 262 4.96 5.66 6.38
CA THR A 262 4.87 5.04 5.05
C THR A 262 3.60 5.48 4.33
N PRO A 263 3.64 5.65 3.00
CA PRO A 263 4.82 5.52 2.14
C PRO A 263 5.74 6.75 2.19
N PHE A 264 7.03 6.57 1.89
CA PHE A 264 8.02 7.64 1.72
C PHE A 264 8.67 7.59 0.32
N PRO A 265 8.68 8.68 -0.46
CA PRO A 265 7.92 9.91 -0.23
C PRO A 265 6.41 9.68 -0.23
N MET A 266 5.70 10.49 0.55
CA MET A 266 4.26 10.38 0.67
C MET A 266 3.53 11.01 -0.52
N LEU A 267 3.88 12.25 -0.85
CA LEU A 267 3.34 12.97 -1.99
C LEU A 267 4.36 13.14 -3.11
N GLU A 268 3.83 13.16 -4.33
CA GLU A 268 4.58 13.62 -5.48
C GLU A 268 4.89 15.11 -5.38
N PHE A 269 6.01 15.50 -5.96
CA PHE A 269 6.35 16.89 -6.16
C PHE A 269 5.69 17.37 -7.48
N PRO A 270 4.95 18.50 -7.48
CA PRO A 270 4.23 18.99 -8.65
C PRO A 270 5.12 19.09 -9.91
N GLY A 271 4.68 18.47 -11.01
CA GLY A 271 5.39 18.47 -12.28
C GLY A 271 6.62 17.55 -12.37
N TYR A 272 7.02 16.90 -11.27
CA TYR A 272 8.22 16.06 -11.20
C TYR A 272 7.98 14.66 -10.63
N GLY A 273 6.78 14.37 -10.11
CA GLY A 273 6.49 13.07 -9.49
C GLY A 273 7.37 12.84 -8.26
N TYR A 274 7.96 11.66 -8.16
CA TYR A 274 8.88 11.29 -7.07
C TYR A 274 10.36 11.49 -7.41
N LEU A 275 10.69 12.22 -8.49
CA LEU A 275 12.07 12.39 -8.93
C LEU A 275 12.90 13.17 -7.89
N MET A 276 14.15 12.77 -7.74
CA MET A 276 15.18 13.44 -6.94
C MET A 276 16.34 13.75 -7.86
N TYR A 277 16.88 14.97 -7.77
CA TYR A 277 17.93 15.48 -8.64
C TYR A 277 19.15 15.93 -7.83
N TYR A 278 20.34 15.51 -8.25
CA TYR A 278 21.59 16.04 -7.72
C TYR A 278 22.50 16.47 -8.86
N ARG A 279 23.52 17.25 -8.51
CA ARG A 279 24.67 17.52 -9.36
C ARG A 279 25.94 17.12 -8.61
N ILE A 280 26.85 16.48 -9.32
CA ILE A 280 28.21 16.18 -8.89
C ILE A 280 29.12 17.11 -9.68
N PRO A 281 29.78 18.09 -9.01
CA PRO A 281 30.72 18.99 -9.65
C PRO A 281 31.85 18.25 -10.39
N SER A 282 32.28 18.79 -11.53
CA SER A 282 33.34 18.23 -12.39
C SER A 282 34.66 17.93 -11.68
N LYS A 283 34.98 18.71 -10.63
CA LYS A 283 36.17 18.50 -9.79
C LYS A 283 36.15 17.19 -9.00
N PHE A 284 34.98 16.59 -8.79
CA PHE A 284 34.81 15.34 -8.01
C PHE A 284 34.55 14.11 -8.87
N VAL A 285 34.44 14.26 -10.19
CA VAL A 285 34.06 13.15 -11.08
C VAL A 285 34.86 13.14 -12.37
N THR A 286 35.20 11.93 -12.82
CA THR A 286 35.72 11.65 -14.15
C THR A 286 34.65 10.89 -14.92
N ILE A 287 34.37 11.31 -16.15
CA ILE A 287 33.46 10.62 -17.06
C ILE A 287 34.31 9.79 -18.03
N ASP A 288 33.87 8.57 -18.34
CA ASP A 288 34.60 7.65 -19.21
C ASP A 288 34.80 8.24 -20.63
N PRO A 289 35.91 7.90 -21.30
CA PRO A 289 36.16 8.33 -22.68
C PRO A 289 35.01 7.96 -23.63
N GLY A 290 34.65 8.88 -24.52
CA GLY A 290 33.62 8.67 -25.54
C GLY A 290 32.19 9.04 -25.12
N ILE A 291 31.97 9.40 -23.85
CA ILE A 291 30.65 9.87 -23.37
C ILE A 291 30.47 11.38 -23.56
N THR A 292 31.53 12.15 -23.32
CA THR A 292 31.56 13.61 -23.50
C THR A 292 32.22 14.00 -24.82
N THR A 293 31.98 15.24 -25.27
CA THR A 293 32.56 15.74 -26.53
C THR A 293 34.08 15.85 -26.51
N THR A 294 34.67 16.09 -25.34
CA THR A 294 36.12 16.14 -25.11
C THR A 294 36.49 15.40 -23.83
N PRO A 295 37.75 14.98 -23.63
CA PRO A 295 38.21 14.35 -22.39
C PRO A 295 38.48 15.37 -21.26
N ALA A 296 38.11 16.64 -21.42
CA ALA A 296 38.40 17.68 -20.44
C ALA A 296 37.62 17.47 -19.12
N SER A 297 38.24 17.81 -17.99
CA SER A 297 37.61 17.73 -16.66
C SER A 297 36.73 18.94 -16.35
N ILE A 298 35.79 19.25 -17.25
CA ILE A 298 34.90 20.41 -17.19
C ILE A 298 33.41 20.02 -17.22
N TYR A 299 33.10 18.75 -16.94
CA TYR A 299 31.75 18.22 -17.04
C TYR A 299 31.24 17.78 -15.67
N SER A 300 30.15 18.40 -15.21
CA SER A 300 29.41 17.96 -14.02
C SER A 300 28.44 16.84 -14.38
N VAL A 301 28.11 15.98 -13.41
CA VAL A 301 27.24 14.81 -13.59
C VAL A 301 25.94 15.00 -12.82
N ASN A 302 24.80 14.80 -13.46
CA ASN A 302 23.49 15.17 -12.93
C ASN A 302 22.57 13.93 -12.94
N PRO A 303 22.63 13.06 -11.91
CA PRO A 303 21.71 11.95 -11.79
C PRO A 303 20.31 12.41 -11.38
N ARG A 304 19.29 11.74 -11.93
CA ARG A 304 17.91 11.78 -11.43
C ARG A 304 17.37 10.37 -11.25
N PHE A 305 16.57 10.16 -10.22
CA PHE A 305 15.96 8.88 -9.88
C PHE A 305 14.72 9.08 -9.01
N ALA A 306 13.84 8.09 -8.92
CA ALA A 306 12.67 8.10 -8.06
C ALA A 306 12.47 6.76 -7.37
N ILE A 307 12.25 6.79 -6.06
CA ILE A 307 12.07 5.62 -5.21
C ILE A 307 10.84 5.81 -4.32
N ARG A 308 10.27 4.70 -3.85
CA ARG A 308 9.31 4.69 -2.75
C ARG A 308 9.57 3.55 -1.79
N VAL A 309 9.53 3.88 -0.51
CA VAL A 309 9.47 2.94 0.62
C VAL A 309 8.01 2.82 1.01
N LEU A 310 7.49 1.60 1.05
CA LEU A 310 6.07 1.32 1.29
C LEU A 310 5.80 0.65 2.63
N GLN A 311 6.84 0.16 3.30
CA GLN A 311 6.75 -0.50 4.60
C GLN A 311 7.74 0.11 5.60
N THR A 312 7.43 -0.04 6.88
CA THR A 312 8.34 0.30 7.98
C THR A 312 9.66 -0.46 7.83
N GLY A 313 10.72 0.11 8.39
CA GLY A 313 12.05 -0.44 8.41
C GLY A 313 13.14 0.59 8.18
N THR A 314 14.37 0.09 8.25
CA THR A 314 15.59 0.79 7.86
C THR A 314 16.07 0.26 6.52
N TYR A 315 16.24 1.15 5.56
CA TYR A 315 16.61 0.82 4.18
C TYR A 315 17.96 1.42 3.84
N GLU A 316 18.85 0.61 3.28
CA GLU A 316 19.98 1.13 2.49
C GLU A 316 19.57 1.16 1.02
N VAL A 317 19.62 2.33 0.40
CA VAL A 317 19.34 2.52 -1.01
C VAL A 317 20.61 2.99 -1.69
N THR A 318 20.99 2.32 -2.78
CA THR A 318 22.16 2.70 -3.58
C THR A 318 21.71 3.08 -4.98
N VAL A 319 22.07 4.28 -5.41
CA VAL A 319 21.95 4.77 -6.78
C VAL A 319 23.34 4.73 -7.39
N LYS A 320 23.56 3.84 -8.35
CA LYS A 320 24.85 3.61 -9.01
C LYS A 320 24.86 4.27 -10.38
N ILE A 321 25.72 5.27 -10.56
CA ILE A 321 25.81 6.05 -11.80
C ILE A 321 26.72 5.32 -12.80
N PRO A 322 26.30 5.10 -14.06
CA PRO A 322 27.13 4.44 -15.06
C PRO A 322 28.22 5.39 -15.59
N TYR A 323 29.31 4.83 -16.12
CA TYR A 323 30.38 5.54 -16.85
C TYR A 323 31.06 6.71 -16.13
N VAL A 324 30.93 6.80 -14.81
CA VAL A 324 31.59 7.83 -14.01
C VAL A 324 32.41 7.19 -12.92
N THR A 325 33.52 7.83 -12.57
CA THR A 325 34.40 7.43 -11.46
C THR A 325 34.58 8.63 -10.54
N ARG A 326 34.44 8.43 -9.23
CA ARG A 326 34.69 9.47 -8.24
C ARG A 326 36.19 9.79 -8.24
N LYS A 327 36.54 11.08 -8.30
CA LYS A 327 37.91 11.53 -8.05
C LYS A 327 38.17 11.45 -6.55
N GLY A 328 39.19 10.69 -6.14
CA GLY A 328 39.62 10.69 -4.75
C GLY A 328 39.92 12.13 -4.32
N GLY A 329 39.28 12.56 -3.23
CA GLY A 329 39.65 13.80 -2.54
C GLY A 329 40.98 13.65 -1.85
#